data_AF-A0A7C7JVM8-F1
#
_entry.id   AF-A0A7C7JVM8-F1
#
_cell.length_a   1.000
_cell.length_b   1.000
_cell.length_c   1.000
_cell.angle_alpha   90.00
_cell.angle_beta   90.00
_cell.angle_gamma   90.00
#
_symmetry.space_group_name_H-M   'P 1'
#
loop_
_entity.id
_entity.type
_entity.pdbx_description
1 polymer ?
#
loop_
_entity_poly.entity_id
_entity_poly.type
_entity_poly.pdbx_seq_one_letter_code
_entity_poly.pdbx_strand_id
1 'polypeptide(L)'
;MGLRIERIKIDRDGPLRSDFDLSCRDLNLIYGPNETGKTYLVEALINFLFREKGRHDWDRNRKWDFGGRVVISGLNDDGDRIPFPNEIGEKLEDYWESKRSITPHFSRLVVVRAGETTLNTGEADGVGRDLLKDCLSGEGLLDGIQDKIQLTVQKAVIENRVITGNQTGELRDKAQAETRVRKSKDLLERVEEAYTSGKAFSWREKIEQLRLQFEDFEKAKRYRAGQLQGEIERLREGKQALPSESKLAVL
;
A
#
# COMPACT_ATOMS: atom_id res chain seq x y z
N MET A 1 -18.42 4.20 5.72
CA MET A 1 -19.23 4.89 4.69
C MET A 1 -18.26 5.60 3.74
N GLY A 2 -18.56 5.74 2.45
CA GLY A 2 -17.64 6.42 1.52
C GLY A 2 -17.65 7.93 1.73
N LEU A 3 -16.50 8.59 1.50
CA LEU A 3 -16.40 10.05 1.50
C LEU A 3 -17.20 10.64 0.32
N ARG A 4 -18.04 11.64 0.59
CA ARG A 4 -18.91 12.25 -0.41
C ARG A 4 -19.02 13.76 -0.26
N ILE A 5 -18.92 14.49 -1.38
CA ILE A 5 -19.30 15.91 -1.43
C ILE A 5 -20.82 15.99 -1.50
N GLU A 6 -21.44 16.64 -0.52
CA GLU A 6 -22.90 16.80 -0.41
C GLU A 6 -23.36 18.10 -1.07
N ARG A 7 -22.59 19.17 -0.92
CA ARG A 7 -22.95 20.49 -1.41
C ARG A 7 -21.73 21.33 -1.70
N ILE A 8 -21.78 22.08 -2.79
CA ILE A 8 -20.79 23.07 -3.18
C ILE A 8 -21.50 24.42 -3.20
N LYS A 9 -21.06 25.35 -2.36
CA LYS A 9 -21.51 26.74 -2.39
C LYS A 9 -20.32 27.65 -2.62
N ILE A 10 -20.38 28.46 -3.67
CA ILE A 10 -19.36 29.45 -4.01
C ILE A 10 -20.07 30.77 -4.25
N ASP A 11 -19.63 31.81 -3.56
CA ASP A 11 -20.18 33.15 -3.70
C ASP A 11 -19.72 33.74 -5.04
N ARG A 12 -20.55 34.61 -5.64
CA ARG A 12 -20.20 35.26 -6.90
C ARG A 12 -18.92 36.09 -6.76
N ASP A 13 -17.94 35.77 -7.59
CA ASP A 13 -16.77 36.62 -7.84
C ASP A 13 -16.11 36.22 -9.17
N GLY A 14 -15.21 37.06 -9.67
CA GLY A 14 -14.46 36.83 -10.91
C GLY A 14 -15.38 36.49 -12.11
N PRO A 15 -15.24 35.30 -12.73
CA PRO A 15 -16.01 34.86 -13.89
C PRO A 15 -17.42 34.30 -13.57
N LEU A 16 -17.82 34.20 -12.29
CA LEU A 16 -19.17 33.75 -11.90
C LEU A 16 -20.16 34.93 -11.92
N ARG A 17 -21.24 34.79 -12.70
CA ARG A 17 -22.29 35.83 -12.81
C ARG A 17 -23.24 35.86 -11.61
N SER A 18 -23.33 34.76 -10.86
CA SER A 18 -24.21 34.58 -9.72
C SER A 18 -23.60 33.57 -8.75
N ASP A 19 -24.08 33.56 -7.51
CA ASP A 19 -23.69 32.56 -6.53
C ASP A 19 -23.96 31.17 -7.10
N PHE A 20 -22.98 30.28 -6.95
CA PHE A 20 -23.07 28.91 -7.37
C PHE A 20 -23.43 28.04 -6.17
N ASP A 21 -24.58 27.37 -6.25
CA ASP A 21 -25.05 26.48 -5.19
C ASP A 21 -25.54 25.17 -5.78
N LEU A 22 -24.77 24.11 -5.58
CA LEU A 22 -25.04 22.80 -6.10
C LEU A 22 -25.16 21.79 -4.97
N SER A 23 -26.33 21.15 -4.87
CA SER A 23 -26.48 19.94 -4.07
C SER A 23 -26.04 18.74 -4.89
N CYS A 24 -24.94 18.10 -4.46
CA CYS A 24 -24.27 17.07 -5.22
C CYS A 24 -24.98 15.72 -5.10
N ARG A 25 -25.23 15.11 -6.26
CA ARG A 25 -25.66 13.72 -6.38
C ARG A 25 -24.48 12.83 -6.81
N ASP A 26 -24.74 11.57 -7.07
CA ASP A 26 -23.68 10.60 -7.42
C ASP A 26 -22.99 10.94 -8.75
N LEU A 27 -23.68 11.65 -9.64
CA LEU A 27 -23.12 12.22 -10.88
C LEU A 27 -23.60 13.67 -11.02
N ASN A 28 -22.65 14.59 -11.24
CA ASN A 28 -22.93 16.01 -11.48
C ASN A 28 -22.24 16.45 -12.77
N LEU A 29 -23.01 16.94 -13.74
CA LEU A 29 -22.47 17.47 -15.00
C LEU A 29 -22.52 19.00 -14.98
N ILE A 30 -21.36 19.64 -15.06
CA ILE A 30 -21.22 21.09 -15.07
C ILE A 30 -20.61 21.49 -16.41
N TYR A 31 -21.41 22.13 -17.26
CA TYR A 31 -21.03 22.51 -18.61
C TYR A 31 -21.47 23.94 -18.90
N GLY A 32 -20.82 24.56 -19.88
CA GLY A 32 -21.12 25.93 -20.30
C GLY A 32 -20.09 26.42 -21.33
N PRO A 33 -20.33 27.59 -21.94
CA PRO A 33 -19.37 28.26 -22.81
C PRO A 33 -17.99 28.45 -22.16
N ASN A 34 -16.97 28.75 -22.96
CA ASN A 34 -15.66 29.11 -22.42
C ASN A 34 -15.79 30.34 -21.52
N GLU A 35 -14.89 30.45 -20.53
CA GLU A 35 -14.80 31.58 -19.59
C GLU A 35 -16.00 31.77 -18.64
N THR A 36 -16.95 30.84 -18.56
CA THR A 36 -18.09 30.91 -17.63
C THR A 36 -17.77 30.48 -16.20
N GLY A 37 -16.49 30.48 -15.80
CA GLY A 37 -16.09 30.12 -14.44
C GLY A 37 -16.01 28.62 -14.13
N LYS A 38 -15.98 27.73 -15.14
CA LYS A 38 -15.74 26.28 -14.90
C LYS A 38 -14.41 26.01 -14.19
N THR A 39 -13.36 26.69 -14.64
CA THR A 39 -12.02 26.62 -14.00
C THR A 39 -12.05 27.24 -12.61
N TYR A 40 -12.78 28.34 -12.42
CA TYR A 40 -13.00 28.99 -11.12
C TYR A 40 -13.66 28.07 -10.11
N LEU A 41 -14.65 27.30 -10.53
CA LEU A 41 -15.27 26.29 -9.69
C LEU A 41 -14.28 25.23 -9.22
N VAL A 42 -13.43 24.73 -10.12
CA VAL A 42 -12.42 23.71 -9.77
C VAL A 42 -11.36 24.27 -8.83
N GLU A 43 -10.87 25.48 -9.10
CA GLU A 43 -9.87 26.14 -8.25
C GLU A 43 -10.45 26.48 -6.85
N ALA A 44 -11.72 26.91 -6.77
CA ALA A 44 -12.41 27.13 -5.50
C ALA A 44 -12.55 25.84 -4.67
N LEU A 45 -12.90 24.73 -5.31
CA LEU A 45 -12.99 23.42 -4.65
C LEU A 45 -11.65 23.00 -4.04
N ILE A 46 -10.55 23.21 -4.77
CA ILE A 46 -9.21 22.89 -4.29
C ILE A 46 -8.88 23.73 -3.04
N ASN A 47 -9.14 25.05 -3.09
CA ASN A 47 -8.80 25.96 -1.99
C ASN A 47 -9.66 25.76 -0.75
N PHE A 48 -10.92 25.35 -0.90
CA PHE A 48 -11.76 25.03 0.24
C PHE A 48 -11.31 23.75 0.96
N LEU A 49 -10.91 22.72 0.20
CA LEU A 49 -10.62 21.40 0.75
C LEU A 49 -9.18 21.22 1.24
N PHE A 50 -8.21 21.87 0.60
CA PHE A 50 -6.79 21.65 0.88
C PHE A 50 -6.09 22.96 1.27
N ARG A 51 -5.13 22.89 2.20
CA ARG A 51 -4.18 23.99 2.43
C ARG A 51 -3.18 23.98 1.29
N GLU A 52 -3.15 25.11 0.61
CA GLU A 52 -2.09 25.55 -0.29
C GLU A 52 -0.70 25.44 0.41
N LYS A 53 -0.07 24.25 0.38
CA LYS A 53 1.27 24.01 0.95
C LYS A 53 2.31 24.51 -0.05
N GLY A 54 2.83 25.71 0.19
CA GLY A 54 3.86 26.34 -0.66
C GLY A 54 5.03 25.38 -0.89
N ARG A 55 5.28 25.09 -2.18
CA ARG A 55 6.29 24.20 -2.81
C ARG A 55 5.59 23.10 -3.61
N HIS A 56 5.81 23.11 -4.93
CA HIS A 56 5.20 22.29 -6.00
C HIS A 56 4.08 23.03 -6.76
N ASP A 57 3.96 22.79 -8.06
CA ASP A 57 3.47 23.65 -9.17
C ASP A 57 1.98 24.07 -9.12
N TRP A 58 1.33 23.95 -7.97
CA TRP A 58 -0.02 24.50 -7.73
C TRP A 58 -0.02 26.04 -7.58
N ASP A 59 1.15 26.67 -7.53
CA ASP A 59 1.40 28.13 -7.54
C ASP A 59 0.87 28.83 -8.83
N ARG A 60 0.32 28.06 -9.78
CA ARG A 60 -0.41 28.54 -10.96
C ARG A 60 -1.89 28.85 -10.70
N ASN A 61 -2.44 28.43 -9.56
CA ASN A 61 -3.77 28.89 -9.16
C ASN A 61 -3.71 30.41 -9.01
N ARG A 62 -4.60 31.11 -9.71
CA ARG A 62 -4.69 32.55 -9.55
C ARG A 62 -5.03 32.81 -8.08
N LYS A 63 -4.38 33.80 -7.47
CA LYS A 63 -4.69 34.26 -6.10
C LYS A 63 -6.08 34.91 -6.11
N TRP A 64 -7.11 34.07 -6.13
CA TRP A 64 -8.52 34.44 -6.09
C TRP A 64 -8.99 34.34 -4.65
N ASP A 65 -9.71 35.36 -4.20
CA ASP A 65 -10.31 35.35 -2.87
C ASP A 65 -11.68 34.66 -2.95
N PHE A 66 -11.67 33.34 -2.81
CA PHE A 66 -12.87 32.54 -2.97
C PHE A 66 -13.82 32.70 -1.78
N GLY A 67 -15.00 33.29 -1.98
CA GLY A 67 -16.11 33.20 -1.02
C GLY A 67 -16.85 31.86 -1.15
N GLY A 68 -17.16 31.20 -0.03
CA GLY A 68 -18.01 30.01 -0.03
C GLY A 68 -17.60 28.89 0.92
N ARG A 69 -18.20 27.70 0.71
CA ARG A 69 -17.92 26.47 1.45
C ARG A 69 -18.33 25.21 0.70
N VAL A 70 -17.63 24.12 0.98
CA VAL A 70 -18.00 22.76 0.55
C VAL A 70 -18.43 21.93 1.75
N VAL A 71 -19.46 21.11 1.61
CA VAL A 71 -19.91 20.20 2.67
C VAL A 71 -19.57 18.78 2.27
N ILE A 72 -18.84 18.07 3.12
CA ILE A 72 -18.46 16.67 2.91
C ILE A 72 -19.11 15.80 4.01
N SER A 73 -19.62 14.64 3.62
CA SER A 73 -20.06 13.59 4.53
C SER A 73 -19.11 12.38 4.48
N GLY A 74 -19.09 11.60 5.56
CA GLY A 74 -18.31 10.35 5.62
C GLY A 74 -16.84 10.51 6.00
N LEU A 75 -16.44 11.63 6.61
CA LEU A 75 -15.11 11.82 7.23
C LEU A 75 -14.97 11.08 8.57
N ASN A 76 -16.09 10.91 9.28
CA ASN A 76 -16.18 10.20 10.56
C ASN A 76 -17.14 9.01 10.44
N ASP A 77 -16.97 8.02 11.32
CA ASP A 77 -17.84 6.85 11.38
C ASP A 77 -19.31 7.23 11.67
N ASP A 78 -19.53 8.37 12.32
CA ASP A 78 -20.84 8.93 12.67
C ASP A 78 -21.60 9.54 11.48
N GLY A 79 -20.97 9.67 10.31
CA GLY A 79 -21.62 10.16 9.08
C GLY A 79 -21.90 11.67 9.08
N ASP A 80 -21.26 12.43 9.96
CA ASP A 80 -21.44 13.87 10.09
C ASP A 80 -21.11 14.63 8.80
N ARG A 81 -21.84 15.74 8.60
CA ARG A 81 -21.64 16.69 7.50
C ARG A 81 -20.74 17.82 7.96
N ILE A 82 -19.51 17.83 7.46
CA ILE A 82 -18.48 18.78 7.85
C ILE A 82 -18.37 19.86 6.77
N PRO A 83 -18.59 21.15 7.12
CA PRO A 83 -18.38 22.26 6.21
C PRO A 83 -16.91 22.69 6.18
N PHE A 84 -16.36 22.87 4.98
CA PHE A 84 -15.03 23.37 4.68
C PHE A 84 -15.14 24.76 4.04
N PRO A 85 -14.97 25.84 4.82
CA PRO A 85 -14.91 27.21 4.29
C PRO A 85 -13.52 27.58 3.72
N ASN A 86 -13.44 28.72 3.04
CA ASN A 86 -12.15 29.29 2.62
C ASN A 86 -11.30 29.81 3.81
N GLU A 87 -11.96 30.28 4.87
CA GLU A 87 -11.34 30.90 6.05
C GLU A 87 -10.50 29.92 6.90
N ILE A 88 -9.82 30.45 7.93
CA ILE A 88 -9.01 29.71 8.90
C ILE A 88 -9.88 28.64 9.57
N GLY A 89 -9.66 27.39 9.17
CA GLY A 89 -10.38 26.23 9.66
C GLY A 89 -9.59 24.95 9.35
N GLU A 90 -10.07 23.84 9.90
CA GLU A 90 -9.51 22.51 9.63
C GLU A 90 -9.69 22.18 8.14
N LYS A 91 -8.60 21.77 7.49
CA LYS A 91 -8.58 21.31 6.10
C LYS A 91 -8.59 19.79 6.07
N LEU A 92 -8.81 19.22 4.89
CA LEU A 92 -8.97 17.77 4.75
C LEU A 92 -7.75 16.99 5.24
N GLU A 93 -6.55 17.55 5.09
CA GLU A 93 -5.31 16.99 5.61
C GLU A 93 -5.20 17.00 7.15
N ASP A 94 -5.84 17.93 7.87
CA ASP A 94 -5.80 17.93 9.33
C ASP A 94 -6.60 16.74 9.90
N TYR A 95 -7.67 16.33 9.19
CA TYR A 95 -8.40 15.09 9.48
C TYR A 95 -7.56 13.84 9.19
N TRP A 96 -6.68 13.90 8.19
CA TRP A 96 -5.75 12.81 7.86
C TRP A 96 -4.73 12.60 8.98
N GLU A 97 -4.01 13.66 9.39
CA GLU A 97 -2.92 13.55 10.36
C GLU A 97 -3.41 13.09 11.75
N SER A 98 -4.67 13.38 12.08
CA SER A 98 -5.30 13.01 13.36
C SER A 98 -5.88 11.58 13.41
N LYS A 99 -6.20 10.94 12.27
CA LYS A 99 -6.78 9.58 12.22
C LYS A 99 -5.98 8.62 11.33
N ARG A 100 -5.44 7.55 11.94
CA ARG A 100 -4.65 6.46 11.34
C ARG A 100 -5.34 5.61 10.25
N SER A 101 -6.53 5.98 9.75
CA SER A 101 -7.39 5.09 8.94
C SER A 101 -8.08 5.71 7.72
N ILE A 102 -7.85 6.99 7.39
CA ILE A 102 -8.51 7.64 6.24
C ILE A 102 -7.89 7.25 4.88
N THR A 103 -6.75 6.56 4.91
CA THR A 103 -5.92 6.20 3.74
C THR A 103 -6.61 5.41 2.60
N PRO A 104 -7.66 4.57 2.79
CA PRO A 104 -8.16 3.76 1.67
C PRO A 104 -9.06 4.49 0.65
N HIS A 105 -9.66 5.63 1.01
CA HIS A 105 -10.79 6.16 0.22
C HIS A 105 -10.44 7.32 -0.72
N PHE A 106 -9.32 8.02 -0.49
CA PHE A 106 -8.87 9.12 -1.35
C PHE A 106 -8.07 8.68 -2.59
N SER A 107 -7.65 7.42 -2.68
CA SER A 107 -7.08 6.84 -3.92
C SER A 107 -8.03 6.94 -5.13
N ARG A 108 -9.32 7.22 -4.88
CA ARG A 108 -10.36 7.43 -5.90
C ARG A 108 -10.60 8.90 -6.26
N LEU A 109 -9.99 9.85 -5.56
CA LEU A 109 -10.14 11.28 -5.84
C LEU A 109 -9.13 11.70 -6.91
N VAL A 110 -9.50 11.51 -8.18
CA VAL A 110 -8.70 11.97 -9.32
C VAL A 110 -9.32 13.25 -9.87
N VAL A 111 -8.59 14.37 -9.79
CA VAL A 111 -8.98 15.62 -10.45
C VAL A 111 -8.30 15.67 -11.81
N VAL A 112 -9.06 15.49 -12.89
CA VAL A 112 -8.56 15.68 -14.26
C VAL A 112 -8.93 17.08 -14.73
N ARG A 113 -7.95 17.98 -14.81
CA ARG A 113 -8.10 19.28 -15.47
C ARG A 113 -8.07 19.06 -16.98
N ALA A 114 -9.10 19.51 -17.69
CA ALA A 114 -9.11 19.42 -19.16
C ALA A 114 -7.93 20.21 -19.75
N GLY A 115 -6.99 19.52 -20.42
CA GLY A 115 -5.80 20.09 -21.06
C GLY A 115 -4.52 19.29 -20.81
N GLU A 116 -4.42 18.58 -19.69
CA GLU A 116 -3.30 17.68 -19.35
C GLU A 116 -3.81 16.25 -19.34
N THR A 117 -3.90 15.64 -20.53
CA THR A 117 -4.30 14.23 -20.71
C THR A 117 -3.13 13.26 -20.52
N THR A 118 -1.92 13.77 -20.33
CA THR A 118 -0.71 12.98 -20.16
C THR A 118 -0.38 12.85 -18.69
N LEU A 119 -0.49 11.63 -18.17
CA LEU A 119 0.18 11.25 -16.93
C LEU A 119 1.67 11.41 -17.17
N ASN A 120 2.29 12.41 -16.53
CA ASN A 120 3.67 12.78 -16.77
C ASN A 120 4.58 11.58 -16.45
N THR A 121 5.34 11.11 -17.44
CA THR A 121 6.18 9.89 -17.35
C THR A 121 7.62 10.18 -16.89
N GLY A 122 7.97 11.42 -16.55
CA GLY A 122 9.36 11.76 -16.26
C GLY A 122 9.63 13.04 -15.48
N GLU A 123 8.62 13.76 -15.00
CA GLU A 123 8.81 14.95 -14.16
C GLU A 123 8.06 14.81 -12.84
N ALA A 124 8.61 15.41 -11.78
CA ALA A 124 8.05 15.49 -10.44
C ALA A 124 6.82 16.41 -10.36
N ASP A 125 6.08 16.53 -11.46
CA ASP A 125 5.01 17.49 -11.66
C ASP A 125 3.77 16.81 -12.24
N GLY A 126 2.68 16.87 -11.49
CA GLY A 126 1.43 16.13 -11.71
C GLY A 126 1.30 14.82 -10.92
N VAL A 127 0.11 14.21 -10.96
CA VAL A 127 -0.12 12.86 -10.42
C VAL A 127 0.63 11.88 -11.33
N GLY A 128 1.90 11.64 -11.00
CA GLY A 128 2.76 10.73 -11.74
C GLY A 128 2.14 9.34 -11.82
N ARG A 129 2.49 8.61 -12.89
CA ARG A 129 2.06 7.20 -13.05
C ARG A 129 2.41 6.36 -11.82
N ASP A 130 3.51 6.70 -11.14
CA ASP A 130 3.97 6.04 -9.92
C ASP A 130 3.00 6.29 -8.76
N LEU A 131 2.57 7.54 -8.54
CA LEU A 131 1.57 7.88 -7.52
C LEU A 131 0.22 7.15 -7.76
N LEU A 132 -0.18 6.97 -9.02
CA LEU A 132 -1.35 6.17 -9.37
C LEU A 132 -1.13 4.66 -9.19
N LYS A 133 0.04 4.12 -9.54
CA LYS A 133 0.40 2.72 -9.29
C LYS A 133 0.40 2.40 -7.79
N ASP A 134 0.88 3.33 -6.98
CA ASP A 134 0.93 3.22 -5.52
C ASP A 134 -0.48 3.22 -4.93
N CYS A 135 -1.33 4.14 -5.38
CA CYS A 135 -2.69 4.30 -4.87
C CYS A 135 -3.70 3.26 -5.40
N LEU A 136 -3.55 2.78 -6.64
CA LEU A 136 -4.53 1.90 -7.29
C LEU A 136 -4.11 0.43 -7.33
N SER A 137 -2.81 0.16 -7.38
CA SER A 137 -2.30 -1.20 -7.63
C SER A 137 -1.49 -1.78 -6.46
N GLY A 138 -1.10 -0.95 -5.47
CA GLY A 138 -0.16 -1.36 -4.41
C GLY A 138 1.24 -1.69 -4.94
N GLU A 139 1.52 -1.32 -6.20
CA GLU A 139 2.70 -1.70 -6.96
C GLU A 139 3.95 -0.95 -6.45
N GLY A 140 3.82 0.31 -6.02
CA GLY A 140 4.94 1.07 -5.44
C GLY A 140 5.55 0.51 -4.18
N LEU A 141 4.78 -0.21 -3.38
CA LEU A 141 5.34 -0.89 -2.21
C LEU A 141 6.24 -2.06 -2.67
N LEU A 142 5.85 -2.74 -3.75
CA LEU A 142 6.63 -3.82 -4.33
C LEU A 142 7.85 -3.28 -5.09
N ASP A 143 7.68 -2.19 -5.84
CA ASP A 143 8.77 -1.49 -6.55
C ASP A 143 9.78 -0.92 -5.54
N GLY A 144 9.32 -0.31 -4.45
CA GLY A 144 10.19 0.20 -3.38
C GLY A 144 10.89 -0.90 -2.57
N ILE A 145 10.33 -2.11 -2.50
CA ILE A 145 11.04 -3.28 -1.98
C ILE A 145 12.07 -3.77 -3.00
N GLN A 146 11.71 -3.80 -4.27
CA GLN A 146 12.57 -4.23 -5.36
C GLN A 146 13.80 -3.32 -5.50
N ASP A 147 13.63 -2.00 -5.46
CA ASP A 147 14.73 -1.02 -5.56
C ASP A 147 15.76 -1.14 -4.42
N LYS A 148 15.34 -1.64 -3.25
CA LYS A 148 16.26 -1.91 -2.12
C LYS A 148 17.08 -3.18 -2.32
N ILE A 149 16.65 -4.08 -3.20
CA ILE A 149 17.38 -5.30 -3.52
C ILE A 149 18.39 -4.96 -4.61
N GLN A 150 19.68 -5.27 -4.38
CA GLN A 150 20.73 -5.02 -5.37
C GLN A 150 20.39 -5.71 -6.71
N LEU A 151 20.62 -5.00 -7.81
CA LEU A 151 20.37 -5.46 -9.19
C LEU A 151 21.00 -6.83 -9.52
N THR A 152 22.12 -7.15 -8.89
CA THR A 152 22.81 -8.45 -9.01
C THR A 152 22.04 -9.59 -8.32
N VAL A 153 21.35 -9.29 -7.22
CA VAL A 153 20.50 -10.23 -6.47
C VAL A 153 19.15 -10.40 -7.16
N GLN A 154 18.58 -9.33 -7.72
CA GLN A 154 17.34 -9.40 -8.50
C GLN A 154 17.44 -10.33 -9.72
N LYS A 155 18.63 -10.44 -10.33
CA LYS A 155 18.90 -11.32 -11.47
C LYS A 155 19.23 -12.77 -11.07
N ALA A 156 19.29 -13.07 -9.78
CA ALA A 156 19.57 -14.42 -9.30
C ALA A 156 18.30 -15.29 -9.41
N VAL A 157 18.48 -16.54 -9.84
CA VAL A 157 17.41 -17.52 -9.97
C VAL A 157 17.59 -18.57 -8.88
N ILE A 158 16.48 -18.99 -8.25
CA ILE A 158 16.49 -20.10 -7.31
C ILE A 158 16.15 -21.38 -8.08
N GLU A 159 17.16 -22.20 -8.36
CA GLU A 159 16.98 -23.53 -8.95
C GLU A 159 17.32 -24.59 -7.90
N ASN A 160 16.43 -25.57 -7.70
CA ASN A 160 16.66 -26.70 -6.78
C ASN A 160 17.07 -26.28 -5.35
N ARG A 161 16.45 -25.22 -4.81
CA ARG A 161 16.77 -24.60 -3.50
C ARG A 161 18.17 -23.98 -3.40
N VAL A 162 18.86 -23.83 -4.52
CA VAL A 162 20.17 -23.17 -4.61
C VAL A 162 20.00 -21.84 -5.33
N ILE A 163 20.57 -20.79 -4.75
CA ILE A 163 20.59 -19.46 -5.38
C ILE A 163 21.71 -19.47 -6.41
N THR A 164 21.35 -19.42 -7.69
CA THR A 164 22.25 -19.42 -8.85
C THR A 164 22.21 -18.07 -9.57
N GLY A 165 23.37 -17.51 -9.90
CA GLY A 165 23.47 -16.22 -10.56
C GLY A 165 24.93 -15.82 -10.83
N ASN A 166 25.12 -14.65 -11.45
CA ASN A 166 26.46 -14.11 -11.70
C ASN A 166 27.21 -13.87 -10.38
N GLN A 167 28.47 -14.32 -10.30
CA GLN A 167 29.31 -14.19 -9.09
C GLN A 167 29.83 -12.77 -8.88
N THR A 168 28.91 -11.83 -8.68
CA THR A 168 29.18 -10.40 -8.49
C THR A 168 28.39 -9.87 -7.31
N GLY A 169 28.96 -8.93 -6.56
CA GLY A 169 28.33 -8.37 -5.34
C GLY A 169 28.13 -9.44 -4.26
N GLU A 170 26.93 -9.45 -3.66
CA GLU A 170 26.57 -10.33 -2.53
C GLU A 170 26.77 -11.83 -2.82
N LEU A 171 26.53 -12.28 -4.05
CA LEU A 171 26.76 -13.68 -4.45
C LEU A 171 28.24 -14.08 -4.40
N ARG A 172 29.15 -13.15 -4.72
CA ARG A 172 30.60 -13.36 -4.60
C ARG A 172 31.01 -13.40 -3.14
N ASP A 173 30.46 -12.50 -2.33
CA ASP A 173 30.77 -12.39 -0.90
C ASP A 173 30.27 -13.64 -0.15
N LYS A 174 29.08 -14.16 -0.51
CA LYS A 174 28.58 -15.46 -0.07
C LYS A 174 29.55 -16.59 -0.42
N ALA A 175 29.97 -16.68 -1.68
CA ALA A 175 30.89 -17.74 -2.12
C ALA A 175 32.25 -17.67 -1.40
N GLN A 176 32.77 -16.46 -1.15
CA GLN A 176 33.98 -16.26 -0.36
C GLN A 176 33.78 -16.67 1.10
N ALA A 177 32.67 -16.29 1.72
CA ALA A 177 32.33 -16.68 3.09
C ALA A 177 32.20 -18.20 3.22
N GLU A 178 31.50 -18.86 2.31
CA GLU A 178 31.39 -20.33 2.26
C GLU A 178 32.76 -21.00 2.13
N THR A 179 33.64 -20.43 1.30
CA THR A 179 35.01 -20.95 1.14
C THR A 179 35.82 -20.78 2.43
N ARG A 180 35.69 -19.65 3.13
CA ARG A 180 36.35 -19.43 4.43
C ARG A 180 35.85 -20.40 5.48
N VAL A 181 34.54 -20.61 5.57
CA VAL A 181 33.92 -21.58 6.49
C VAL A 181 34.43 -22.99 6.20
N ARG A 182 34.47 -23.41 4.92
CA ARG A 182 35.04 -24.71 4.53
C ARG A 182 36.49 -24.84 4.95
N LYS A 183 37.33 -23.83 4.70
CA LYS A 183 38.74 -23.85 5.13
C LYS A 183 38.88 -23.94 6.65
N SER A 184 38.07 -23.22 7.41
CA SER A 184 38.08 -23.32 8.87
C SER A 184 37.65 -24.70 9.36
N LYS A 185 36.65 -25.32 8.72
CA LYS A 185 36.24 -26.70 9.03
C LYS A 185 37.35 -27.71 8.72
N ASP A 186 37.98 -27.61 7.56
CA ASP A 186 39.10 -28.48 7.15
C ASP A 186 40.29 -28.37 8.12
N LEU A 187 40.62 -27.14 8.56
CA LEU A 187 41.65 -26.93 9.58
C LEU A 187 41.27 -27.55 10.94
N LEU A 188 40.00 -27.44 11.34
CA LEU A 188 39.50 -28.06 12.57
C LEU A 188 39.57 -29.59 12.49
N GLU A 189 39.17 -30.17 11.37
CA GLU A 189 39.22 -31.62 11.13
C GLU A 189 40.66 -32.13 11.19
N ARG A 190 41.61 -31.44 10.55
CA ARG A 190 43.04 -31.78 10.62
C ARG A 190 43.62 -31.66 12.04
N VAL A 191 43.14 -30.72 12.84
CA VAL A 191 43.53 -30.61 14.26
C VAL A 191 42.92 -31.74 15.09
N GLU A 192 41.68 -32.15 14.81
CA GLU A 192 41.03 -33.28 15.48
C GLU A 192 41.72 -34.62 15.16
N GLU A 193 42.14 -34.83 13.91
CA GLU A 193 42.90 -36.02 13.52
C GLU A 193 44.26 -36.12 14.23
N ALA A 194 44.90 -34.96 14.49
CA ALA A 194 46.23 -34.90 15.09
C ALA A 194 46.23 -34.96 16.64
N TYR A 195 45.14 -34.58 17.31
CA TYR A 195 45.08 -34.47 18.77
C TYR A 195 43.90 -35.26 19.36
N THR A 196 44.17 -36.14 20.34
CA THR A 196 43.21 -37.04 21.03
C THR A 196 42.02 -36.34 21.72
N SER A 197 42.06 -35.00 21.83
CA SER A 197 40.94 -34.14 22.31
C SER A 197 39.84 -33.94 21.24
N GLY A 198 40.08 -34.38 20.00
CA GLY A 198 39.27 -34.18 18.79
C GLY A 198 37.98 -35.00 18.68
N LYS A 199 37.30 -35.32 19.78
CA LYS A 199 35.91 -35.82 19.73
C LYS A 199 34.90 -34.71 20.00
N ALA A 200 35.32 -33.60 20.61
CA ALA A 200 34.40 -32.59 21.08
C ALA A 200 33.79 -31.73 19.96
N PHE A 201 34.45 -31.56 18.81
CA PHE A 201 33.85 -30.82 17.69
C PHE A 201 32.91 -31.71 16.88
N SER A 202 33.29 -32.95 16.56
CA SER A 202 32.40 -33.92 15.91
C SER A 202 31.09 -34.17 16.71
N TRP A 203 31.15 -34.29 18.04
CA TRP A 203 29.94 -34.37 18.88
C TRP A 203 29.11 -33.08 18.84
N ARG A 204 29.75 -31.91 18.80
CA ARG A 204 29.04 -30.62 18.68
C ARG A 204 28.35 -30.47 17.33
N GLU A 205 29.02 -30.86 16.23
CA GLU A 205 28.41 -30.83 14.89
C GLU A 205 27.21 -31.80 14.82
N LYS A 206 27.33 -32.97 15.43
CA LYS A 206 26.21 -33.93 15.50
C LYS A 206 25.03 -33.41 16.33
N ILE A 207 25.29 -32.71 17.44
CA ILE A 207 24.23 -32.04 18.22
C ILE A 207 23.52 -30.98 17.38
N GLU A 208 24.26 -30.14 16.65
CA GLU A 208 23.67 -29.11 15.80
C GLU A 208 22.86 -29.70 14.63
N GLN A 209 23.36 -30.77 13.99
CA GLN A 209 22.58 -31.48 12.96
C GLN A 209 21.27 -32.04 13.51
N LEU A 210 21.29 -32.65 14.69
CA LEU A 210 20.08 -33.17 15.33
C LEU A 210 19.10 -32.06 15.72
N ARG A 211 19.60 -30.89 16.15
CA ARG A 211 18.76 -29.71 16.44
C ARG A 211 18.05 -29.20 15.20
N LEU A 212 18.75 -29.07 14.08
CA LEU A 212 18.17 -28.63 12.81
C LEU A 212 17.09 -29.61 12.33
N GLN A 213 17.37 -30.92 12.39
CA GLN A 213 16.38 -31.95 12.06
C GLN A 213 15.14 -31.88 12.97
N PHE A 214 15.33 -31.61 14.25
CA PHE A 214 14.23 -31.47 15.19
C PHE A 214 13.37 -30.24 14.90
N GLU A 215 13.99 -29.11 14.54
CA GLU A 215 13.27 -27.88 14.19
C GLU A 215 12.45 -28.05 12.90
N ASP A 216 12.99 -28.75 11.90
CA ASP A 216 12.26 -29.08 10.68
C ASP A 216 11.08 -30.02 10.97
N PHE A 217 11.26 -30.99 11.86
CA PHE A 217 10.19 -31.88 12.29
C PHE A 217 9.07 -31.13 13.04
N GLU A 218 9.43 -30.19 13.93
CA GLU A 218 8.50 -29.29 14.60
C GLU A 218 7.67 -28.47 13.59
N LYS A 219 8.33 -27.87 12.59
CA LYS A 219 7.66 -27.10 11.53
C LYS A 219 6.70 -27.98 10.73
N ALA A 220 7.13 -29.18 10.35
CA ALA A 220 6.29 -30.15 9.65
C ALA A 220 5.06 -30.57 10.48
N LYS A 221 5.23 -30.79 11.79
CA LYS A 221 4.13 -31.13 12.71
C LYS A 221 3.12 -30.00 12.81
N ARG A 222 3.57 -28.75 12.95
CA ARG A 222 2.70 -27.56 12.99
C ARG A 222 1.94 -27.39 11.67
N TYR A 223 2.62 -27.55 10.54
CA TYR A 223 1.99 -27.51 9.22
C TYR A 223 0.90 -28.58 9.08
N ARG A 224 1.19 -29.82 9.49
CA ARG A 224 0.21 -30.92 9.47
C ARG A 224 -0.99 -30.66 10.39
N ALA A 225 -0.76 -30.10 11.57
CA ALA A 225 -1.84 -29.71 12.48
C ALA A 225 -2.74 -28.63 11.86
N GLY A 226 -2.16 -27.63 11.18
CA GLY A 226 -2.91 -26.61 10.46
C GLY A 226 -3.76 -27.19 9.32
N GLN A 227 -3.21 -28.14 8.55
CA GLN A 227 -3.99 -28.86 7.52
C GLN A 227 -5.19 -29.59 8.10
N LEU A 228 -5.00 -30.33 9.20
CA LEU A 228 -6.07 -31.05 9.89
C LEU A 228 -7.14 -30.11 10.44
N GLN A 229 -6.74 -28.96 11.00
CA GLN A 229 -7.68 -27.95 11.49
C GLN A 229 -8.56 -27.41 10.34
N GLY A 230 -7.96 -27.09 9.19
CA GLY A 230 -8.72 -26.65 8.02
C GLY A 230 -9.66 -27.74 7.48
N GLU A 231 -9.27 -29.01 7.56
CA GLU A 231 -10.12 -30.14 7.19
C GLU A 231 -11.31 -30.31 8.16
N ILE A 232 -11.08 -30.16 9.46
CA ILE A 232 -12.14 -30.17 10.48
C ILE A 232 -13.13 -29.02 10.26
N GLU A 233 -12.65 -27.82 9.94
CA GLU A 233 -13.51 -26.66 9.67
C GLU A 233 -14.37 -26.87 8.42
N ARG A 234 -13.79 -27.36 7.32
CA ARG A 234 -14.56 -27.71 6.12
C ARG A 234 -15.62 -28.78 6.40
N LEU A 235 -15.30 -29.81 7.17
CA LEU A 235 -16.25 -30.85 7.54
C LEU A 235 -17.36 -30.31 8.45
N ARG A 236 -17.07 -29.35 9.33
CA ARG A 236 -18.08 -28.67 10.16
C ARG A 236 -19.00 -27.80 9.34
N GLU A 237 -18.47 -27.00 8.42
CA GLU A 237 -19.26 -26.20 7.49
C GLU A 237 -20.14 -27.09 6.60
N GLY A 238 -19.58 -28.17 6.06
CA GLY A 238 -20.32 -29.18 5.31
C GLY A 238 -21.45 -29.83 6.11
N LYS A 239 -21.23 -30.12 7.40
CA LYS A 239 -22.27 -30.65 8.30
C LYS A 239 -23.39 -29.64 8.58
N GLN A 240 -23.07 -28.35 8.69
CA GLN A 240 -24.07 -27.30 8.85
C GLN A 240 -24.88 -27.05 7.56
N ALA A 241 -24.27 -27.30 6.40
CA ALA A 241 -24.94 -27.20 5.10
C ALA A 241 -25.87 -28.39 4.79
N LEU A 242 -25.76 -29.50 5.53
CA LEU A 242 -26.69 -30.63 5.39
C LEU A 242 -28.03 -30.31 6.07
N PRO A 243 -29.18 -30.63 5.44
CA PRO A 243 -30.49 -30.40 6.03
C PRO A 243 -30.67 -31.24 7.30
N SER A 244 -31.27 -30.64 8.33
CA SER A 244 -31.59 -31.32 9.59
C SER A 244 -32.59 -32.48 9.37
N GLU A 245 -32.51 -33.54 10.17
CA GLU A 245 -33.41 -34.72 10.09
C GLU A 245 -34.90 -34.34 10.06
N SER A 246 -35.28 -33.24 10.71
CA SER A 246 -36.64 -32.69 10.69
C SER A 246 -37.13 -32.26 9.29
N LYS A 247 -36.24 -31.95 8.35
CA LYS A 247 -36.57 -31.62 6.95
C LYS A 247 -36.59 -32.86 6.04
N LEU A 248 -35.96 -33.96 6.45
CA LEU A 248 -35.98 -35.23 5.70
C LEU A 248 -37.18 -36.12 6.08
N ALA A 249 -37.80 -35.90 7.25
CA ALA A 249 -38.98 -36.63 7.71
C ALA A 249 -40.32 -36.16 7.09
N VAL A 250 -40.29 -35.27 6.10
CA VAL A 250 -41.49 -34.72 5.42
C VAL A 250 -41.59 -35.19 3.95
N LEU A 251 -40.76 -36.15 3.55
CA LEU A 251 -40.95 -36.93 2.31
C LEU A 251 -41.67 -38.25 2.62
#